data_AF-A0A538LH45-F1
#
_entry.id   AF-A0A538LH45-F1
#
_cell.length_a   1.000
_cell.length_b   1.000
_cell.length_c   1.000
_cell.angle_alpha   90.00
_cell.angle_beta   90.00
_cell.angle_gamma   90.00
#
_symmetry.space_group_name_H-M   'P 1'
#
loop_
_entity.id
_entity.type
_entity.pdbx_description
1 polymer ?
#
loop_
_entity_poly.entity_id
_entity_poly.type
_entity_poly.pdbx_seq_one_letter_code
_entity_poly.pdbx_strand_id
1 'polypeptide(L)'
;MEREFLERQLAEGRSLEYIGALVGKDPSTVGYWLKKHGLVAVHRDKHLGRGGFTRSVLESQISDGATVRQMAVNLEVSESTIRYWLGRYGLKTLAANRRREGLEAHHAERELAKLTCKHHGFTDHWLEGRGSYRCLRCRSDAVARRRRNVKAILVEEAGGGCVRCGYDRCVGALHFHHLDPKSKSFTLSNRGWTRSIAAAREEVAKCILLCSNCHAEVEAGLISV
;
A
#
# COMPACT_ATOMS: atom_id res chain seq x y z
N MET A 1 -15.65 -5.15 -53.84
CA MET A 1 -16.27 -3.92 -53.29
C MET A 1 -15.31 -2.79 -53.57
N GLU A 2 -15.82 -1.66 -54.05
CA GLU A 2 -14.98 -0.50 -54.34
C GLU A 2 -14.45 0.14 -53.06
N ARG A 3 -13.19 0.61 -53.10
CA ARG A 3 -12.49 1.19 -51.96
C ARG A 3 -13.21 2.43 -51.42
N GLU A 4 -13.64 3.33 -52.30
CA GLU A 4 -14.31 4.59 -51.94
C GLU A 4 -15.65 4.36 -51.21
N PHE A 5 -16.38 3.30 -51.60
CA PHE A 5 -17.62 2.91 -50.93
C PHE A 5 -17.35 2.49 -49.48
N LEU A 6 -16.34 1.64 -49.27
CA LEU A 6 -15.97 1.17 -47.94
C LEU A 6 -15.44 2.32 -47.06
N GLU A 7 -14.64 3.23 -47.61
CA GLU A 7 -14.16 4.43 -46.90
C GLU A 7 -15.32 5.32 -46.43
N ARG A 8 -16.31 5.56 -47.29
CA ARG A 8 -17.51 6.36 -46.94
C ARG A 8 -18.34 5.70 -45.85
N GLN A 9 -18.61 4.40 -45.98
CA GLN A 9 -19.37 3.66 -44.97
C GLN A 9 -18.66 3.61 -43.61
N LEU A 10 -17.32 3.50 -43.62
CA LEU A 10 -16.52 3.56 -42.40
C LEU A 10 -16.49 4.96 -41.79
N ALA A 11 -16.41 6.02 -42.60
CA ALA A 11 -16.47 7.41 -42.14
C ALA A 11 -17.82 7.76 -41.48
N GLU A 12 -18.91 7.15 -41.94
CA GLU A 12 -20.24 7.23 -41.33
C GLU A 12 -20.41 6.34 -40.08
N GLY A 13 -19.39 5.59 -39.66
CA GLY A 13 -19.44 4.73 -38.47
C GLY A 13 -20.31 3.47 -38.63
N ARG A 14 -20.56 2.99 -39.85
CA ARG A 14 -21.40 1.80 -40.09
C ARG A 14 -20.67 0.52 -39.66
N SER A 15 -21.39 -0.45 -39.07
CA SER A 15 -20.82 -1.76 -38.69
C SER A 15 -20.62 -2.65 -39.92
N LEU A 16 -19.73 -3.65 -39.80
CA LEU A 16 -19.50 -4.63 -40.86
C LEU A 16 -20.74 -5.47 -41.17
N GLU A 17 -21.60 -5.74 -40.16
CA GLU A 17 -22.87 -6.44 -40.40
C GLU A 17 -23.83 -5.59 -41.22
N TYR A 18 -23.91 -4.29 -40.93
CA TYR A 18 -24.75 -3.37 -41.69
C TYR A 18 -24.26 -3.23 -43.14
N ILE A 19 -22.95 -3.06 -43.35
CA ILE A 19 -22.36 -2.99 -44.69
C ILE A 19 -22.61 -4.30 -45.45
N GLY A 20 -22.46 -5.44 -44.77
CA GLY A 20 -22.75 -6.76 -45.34
C GLY A 20 -24.20 -6.90 -45.79
N ALA A 21 -25.16 -6.52 -44.93
CA ALA A 21 -26.57 -6.51 -45.27
C ALA A 21 -26.90 -5.56 -46.44
N LEU A 22 -26.26 -4.38 -46.48
CA LEU A 22 -26.47 -3.37 -47.53
C LEU A 22 -26.02 -3.85 -48.92
N VAL A 23 -24.94 -4.63 -48.98
CA VAL A 23 -24.40 -5.15 -50.25
C VAL A 23 -24.76 -6.62 -50.52
N GLY A 24 -25.59 -7.23 -49.68
CA GLY A 24 -25.99 -8.64 -49.79
C GLY A 24 -24.81 -9.61 -49.66
N LYS A 25 -23.84 -9.32 -48.79
CA LYS A 25 -22.65 -10.14 -48.54
C LYS A 25 -22.47 -10.45 -47.06
N ASP A 26 -21.84 -11.59 -46.78
CA ASP A 26 -21.47 -11.94 -45.41
C ASP A 26 -20.47 -10.91 -44.83
N PRO A 27 -20.56 -10.56 -43.53
CA PRO A 27 -19.64 -9.61 -42.88
C PRO A 27 -18.16 -10.01 -43.01
N SER A 28 -17.86 -11.31 -43.09
CA SER A 28 -16.50 -11.83 -43.32
C SER A 28 -15.98 -11.46 -44.71
N THR A 29 -16.87 -11.38 -45.70
CA THR A 29 -16.53 -10.93 -47.05
C THR A 29 -16.21 -9.43 -47.04
N VAL A 30 -16.98 -8.62 -46.29
CA VAL A 30 -16.68 -7.19 -46.09
C VAL A 30 -15.31 -7.01 -45.43
N GLY A 31 -15.01 -7.80 -44.40
CA GLY A 31 -13.71 -7.81 -43.73
C GLY A 31 -12.54 -8.18 -44.66
N TYR A 32 -12.73 -9.14 -45.56
CA TYR A 32 -11.74 -9.49 -46.58
C TYR A 32 -11.43 -8.31 -47.51
N TRP A 33 -12.45 -7.60 -47.98
CA TRP A 33 -12.26 -6.44 -48.86
C TRP A 33 -11.64 -5.25 -48.15
N LEU A 34 -11.97 -5.00 -46.87
CA LEU A 34 -11.29 -4.00 -46.04
C LEU A 34 -9.80 -4.29 -45.93
N LYS A 35 -9.43 -5.54 -45.65
CA LYS A 35 -8.02 -5.97 -45.61
C LYS A 35 -7.32 -5.83 -46.96
N LYS A 36 -7.99 -6.19 -48.06
CA LYS A 36 -7.47 -6.08 -49.42
C LYS A 36 -7.22 -4.63 -49.84
N HIS A 37 -8.00 -3.68 -49.33
CA HIS A 37 -7.86 -2.25 -49.61
C HIS A 37 -7.09 -1.47 -48.54
N GLY A 38 -6.57 -2.14 -47.50
CA GLY A 38 -5.80 -1.49 -46.43
C GLY A 38 -6.65 -0.60 -45.51
N LEU A 39 -7.97 -0.80 -45.47
CA LEU A 39 -8.90 0.01 -44.69
C LEU A 39 -9.12 -0.59 -43.30
N VAL A 40 -9.19 0.28 -42.28
CA VAL A 40 -9.42 -0.11 -40.88
C VAL A 40 -10.78 0.41 -40.45
N ALA A 41 -11.63 -0.49 -39.96
CA ALA A 41 -12.96 -0.10 -39.48
C ALA A 41 -12.87 0.74 -38.21
N VAL A 42 -13.66 1.82 -38.16
CA VAL A 42 -13.72 2.78 -37.04
C VAL A 42 -14.23 2.14 -35.75
N HIS A 43 -15.06 1.10 -35.85
CA HIS A 43 -15.54 0.32 -34.70
C HIS A 43 -14.67 -0.90 -34.36
N ARG A 44 -13.34 -0.72 -34.36
CA ARG A 44 -12.40 -1.73 -33.88
C ARG A 44 -12.35 -1.86 -32.35
N ASP A 45 -13.16 -1.11 -31.62
CA ASP A 45 -13.14 -1.06 -30.15
C ASP A 45 -14.15 -1.97 -29.45
N LYS A 46 -14.93 -2.77 -30.18
CA LYS A 46 -15.77 -3.83 -29.56
C LYS A 46 -15.13 -5.22 -29.54
N HIS A 47 -13.89 -5.31 -30.02
CA HIS A 47 -13.02 -6.45 -29.77
C HIS A 47 -11.64 -5.95 -29.28
N LEU A 48 -11.49 -5.73 -27.97
CA LEU A 48 -10.20 -5.80 -27.25
C LEU A 48 -9.60 -7.23 -27.29
N GLY A 49 -9.79 -7.95 -28.39
CA GLY A 49 -9.37 -9.32 -28.60
C GLY A 49 -8.21 -9.35 -29.57
N ARG A 50 -6.97 -9.30 -29.03
CA ARG A 50 -5.71 -9.91 -29.54
C ARG A 50 -4.42 -9.20 -29.10
N GLY A 51 -4.50 -8.09 -28.37
CA GLY A 51 -3.36 -7.55 -27.62
C GLY A 51 -3.48 -7.98 -26.17
N GLY A 52 -2.80 -9.05 -25.77
CA GLY A 52 -2.77 -9.45 -24.36
C GLY A 52 -2.29 -8.33 -23.45
N PHE A 53 -2.57 -8.42 -22.14
CA PHE A 53 -1.96 -7.51 -21.19
C PHE A 53 -0.44 -7.69 -21.22
N THR A 54 0.32 -6.60 -21.23
CA THR A 54 1.76 -6.71 -21.04
C THR A 54 2.03 -7.17 -19.62
N ARG A 55 3.11 -7.93 -19.44
CA ARG A 55 3.57 -8.39 -18.13
C ARG A 55 3.74 -7.21 -17.15
N SER A 56 4.25 -6.09 -17.63
CA SER A 56 4.48 -4.87 -16.85
C SER A 56 3.22 -4.28 -16.23
N VAL A 57 2.08 -4.30 -16.92
CA VAL A 57 0.81 -3.77 -16.39
C VAL A 57 0.34 -4.59 -15.19
N LEU A 58 0.45 -5.91 -15.29
CA LEU A 58 0.06 -6.81 -14.19
C LEU A 58 1.05 -6.70 -13.03
N GLU A 59 2.35 -6.58 -13.30
CA GLU A 59 3.39 -6.39 -12.28
C GLU A 59 3.19 -5.08 -11.51
N SER A 60 2.85 -3.98 -12.18
CA SER A 60 2.53 -2.71 -11.52
C SER A 60 1.37 -2.87 -10.54
N GLN A 61 0.25 -3.43 -10.99
CA GLN A 61 -0.91 -3.61 -10.12
C GLN A 61 -0.63 -4.59 -8.96
N ILE A 62 0.19 -5.62 -9.18
CA ILE A 62 0.64 -6.51 -8.11
C ILE A 62 1.49 -5.74 -7.09
N SER A 63 2.41 -4.90 -7.55
CA SER A 63 3.24 -4.04 -6.69
C SER A 63 2.38 -3.15 -5.80
N ASP A 64 1.30 -2.60 -6.37
CA ASP A 64 0.32 -1.78 -5.65
C ASP A 64 -0.60 -2.59 -4.70
N GLY A 65 -0.42 -3.92 -4.67
CA GLY A 65 -1.18 -4.82 -3.79
C GLY A 65 -2.58 -5.15 -4.30
N ALA A 66 -2.86 -4.95 -5.59
CA ALA A 66 -4.15 -5.26 -6.18
C ALA A 66 -4.50 -6.75 -6.03
N THR A 67 -5.76 -7.03 -5.70
CA THR A 67 -6.33 -8.38 -5.74
C THR A 67 -6.72 -8.75 -7.17
N VAL A 68 -6.90 -10.03 -7.47
CA VAL A 68 -7.42 -10.46 -8.79
C VAL A 68 -8.73 -9.75 -9.15
N ARG A 69 -9.60 -9.55 -8.15
CA ARG A 69 -10.86 -8.80 -8.32
C ARG A 69 -10.62 -7.34 -8.63
N GLN A 70 -9.71 -6.67 -7.90
CA GLN A 70 -9.33 -5.28 -8.21
C GLN A 70 -8.75 -5.18 -9.62
N MET A 71 -7.85 -6.08 -10.00
CA MET A 71 -7.24 -6.08 -11.32
C MET A 71 -8.28 -6.26 -12.43
N ALA A 72 -9.25 -7.15 -12.21
CA ALA A 72 -10.37 -7.37 -13.12
C ALA A 72 -11.21 -6.10 -13.32
N VAL A 73 -11.53 -5.40 -12.22
CA VAL A 73 -12.23 -4.11 -12.27
C VAL A 73 -11.40 -3.04 -12.97
N ASN A 74 -10.13 -2.88 -12.58
CA ASN A 74 -9.23 -1.86 -13.11
C ASN A 74 -8.95 -2.00 -14.61
N LEU A 75 -8.99 -3.24 -15.11
CA LEU A 75 -8.70 -3.57 -16.51
C LEU A 75 -9.97 -3.90 -17.30
N GLU A 76 -11.15 -3.72 -16.70
CA GLU A 76 -12.46 -3.97 -17.31
C GLU A 76 -12.60 -5.37 -17.95
N VAL A 77 -12.09 -6.39 -17.27
CA VAL A 77 -12.14 -7.78 -17.72
C VAL A 77 -12.64 -8.73 -16.64
N SER A 78 -12.92 -9.98 -17.03
CA SER A 78 -13.26 -11.02 -16.07
C SER A 78 -12.07 -11.39 -15.18
N GLU A 79 -12.34 -11.82 -13.94
CA GLU A 79 -11.30 -12.37 -13.06
C GLU A 79 -10.60 -13.59 -13.69
N SER A 80 -11.32 -14.39 -14.48
CA SER A 80 -10.77 -15.54 -15.20
C SER A 80 -9.73 -15.13 -16.24
N THR A 81 -9.95 -13.99 -16.93
CA THR A 81 -8.97 -13.41 -17.86
C THR A 81 -7.70 -12.99 -17.12
N ILE A 82 -7.84 -12.34 -15.95
CA ILE A 82 -6.68 -11.98 -15.13
C ILE A 82 -5.92 -13.23 -14.67
N ARG A 83 -6.61 -14.25 -14.14
CA ARG A 83 -5.99 -15.52 -13.71
C ARG A 83 -5.23 -16.19 -14.85
N TYR A 84 -5.80 -16.21 -16.06
CA TYR A 84 -5.14 -16.75 -17.24
C TYR A 84 -3.80 -16.04 -17.51
N TRP A 85 -3.79 -14.71 -17.56
CA TRP A 85 -2.56 -13.95 -17.84
C TRP A 85 -1.53 -14.01 -16.70
N LEU A 86 -1.99 -14.01 -15.45
CA LEU A 86 -1.11 -14.26 -14.30
C LEU A 86 -0.42 -15.62 -14.43
N GLY A 87 -1.18 -16.68 -14.74
CA GLY A 87 -0.63 -18.01 -14.96
C GLY A 87 0.35 -18.05 -16.14
N ARG A 88 -0.02 -17.44 -17.27
CA ARG A 88 0.82 -17.38 -18.48
C ARG A 88 2.16 -16.70 -18.25
N TYR A 89 2.22 -15.69 -17.38
CA TYR A 89 3.45 -14.99 -17.02
C TYR A 89 4.13 -15.51 -15.75
N GLY A 90 3.57 -16.54 -15.10
CA GLY A 90 4.09 -17.06 -13.83
C GLY A 90 3.98 -16.06 -12.67
N LEU A 91 3.09 -15.07 -12.78
CA LEU A 91 2.89 -14.02 -11.79
C LEU A 91 1.89 -14.47 -10.72
N LYS A 92 2.08 -13.97 -9.50
CA LYS A 92 1.16 -14.17 -8.37
C LYS A 92 0.98 -12.85 -7.63
N THR A 93 -0.22 -12.63 -7.10
CA THR A 93 -0.49 -11.48 -6.23
C THR A 93 0.34 -11.55 -4.96
N LEU A 94 0.59 -10.40 -4.31
CA LEU A 94 1.33 -10.38 -3.04
C LEU A 94 0.69 -11.28 -1.97
N ALA A 95 -0.65 -11.32 -1.92
CA ALA A 95 -1.38 -12.20 -1.01
C ALA A 95 -1.16 -13.69 -1.33
N ALA A 96 -1.14 -14.07 -2.61
CA ALA A 96 -0.88 -15.44 -3.02
C ALA A 96 0.58 -15.86 -2.77
N ASN A 97 1.54 -14.97 -3.04
CA ASN A 97 2.95 -15.19 -2.69
C ASN A 97 3.14 -15.39 -1.19
N ARG A 98 2.60 -14.47 -0.37
CA ARG A 98 2.67 -14.57 1.09
C ARG A 98 2.08 -15.87 1.63
N ARG A 99 0.93 -16.31 1.09
CA ARG A 99 0.32 -17.58 1.50
C ARG A 99 1.21 -18.77 1.16
N ARG A 100 1.75 -18.82 -0.06
CA ARG A 100 2.68 -19.88 -0.48
C ARG A 100 3.92 -19.90 0.42
N GLU A 101 4.60 -18.77 0.56
CA GLU A 101 5.83 -18.64 1.35
C GLU A 101 5.60 -19.00 2.82
N GLY A 102 4.43 -18.64 3.38
CA GLY A 102 4.05 -19.02 4.73
C GLY A 102 3.79 -20.51 4.91
N LEU A 103 3.15 -21.17 3.94
CA LEU A 103 2.98 -22.62 3.95
C LEU A 103 4.32 -23.34 3.83
N GLU A 104 5.17 -22.91 2.90
CA GLU A 104 6.53 -23.45 2.73
C GLU A 104 7.37 -23.29 4.00
N ALA A 105 7.30 -22.14 4.66
CA ALA A 105 7.99 -21.89 5.93
C ALA A 105 7.45 -22.79 7.06
N HIS A 106 6.13 -22.98 7.13
CA HIS A 106 5.49 -23.85 8.11
C HIS A 106 5.90 -25.33 7.90
N HIS A 107 5.86 -25.83 6.66
CA HIS A 107 6.29 -27.20 6.34
C HIS A 107 7.78 -27.42 6.61
N ALA A 108 8.60 -26.37 6.48
CA ALA A 108 10.02 -26.42 6.82
C ALA A 108 10.30 -26.12 8.32
N GLU A 109 9.26 -26.04 9.15
CA GLU A 109 9.34 -25.80 10.60
C GLU A 109 10.19 -24.56 10.97
N ARG A 110 10.13 -23.50 10.15
CA ARG A 110 10.95 -22.31 10.35
C ARG A 110 10.27 -21.32 11.27
N GLU A 111 10.87 -21.02 12.41
CA GLU A 111 10.40 -19.94 13.29
C GLU A 111 10.66 -18.54 12.69
N LEU A 112 11.78 -18.40 11.96
CA LEU A 112 12.16 -17.20 11.23
C LEU A 112 12.16 -17.49 9.72
N ALA A 113 11.38 -16.75 8.95
CA ALA A 113 11.26 -16.96 7.52
C ALA A 113 11.13 -15.65 6.72
N LYS A 114 11.63 -15.66 5.47
CA LYS A 114 11.47 -14.54 4.54
C LYS A 114 10.18 -14.69 3.76
N LEU A 115 9.25 -13.76 3.96
CA LEU A 115 7.95 -13.73 3.30
C LEU A 115 7.68 -12.32 2.76
N THR A 116 6.72 -12.25 1.84
CA THR A 116 6.16 -11.03 1.28
C THR A 116 5.21 -10.38 2.28
N CYS A 117 5.56 -9.19 2.73
CA CYS A 117 4.73 -8.32 3.53
C CYS A 117 4.05 -7.26 2.66
N LYS A 118 2.76 -7.00 2.90
CA LYS A 118 2.01 -5.93 2.21
C LYS A 118 2.56 -4.51 2.41
N HIS A 119 3.33 -4.28 3.47
CA HIS A 119 3.86 -2.96 3.82
C HIS A 119 5.35 -2.81 3.55
N HIS A 120 6.09 -3.91 3.52
CA HIS A 120 7.55 -3.91 3.53
C HIS A 120 8.19 -4.75 2.43
N GLY A 121 7.37 -5.30 1.52
CA GLY A 121 7.84 -6.25 0.53
C GLY A 121 8.43 -7.51 1.17
N PHE A 122 9.42 -8.10 0.51
CA PHE A 122 10.06 -9.33 0.95
C PHE A 122 11.00 -9.09 2.15
N THR A 123 10.66 -9.63 3.32
CA THR A 123 11.35 -9.34 4.59
C THR A 123 11.20 -10.48 5.60
N ASP A 124 11.96 -10.43 6.69
CA ASP A 124 11.86 -11.40 7.78
C ASP A 124 10.54 -11.34 8.55
N HIS A 125 10.01 -12.52 8.83
CA HIS A 125 8.81 -12.76 9.62
C HIS A 125 9.10 -13.80 10.71
N TRP A 126 8.54 -13.58 11.89
CA TRP A 126 8.61 -14.48 13.03
C TRP A 126 7.29 -15.22 13.22
N LEU A 127 7.35 -16.52 13.52
CA LEU A 127 6.20 -17.34 13.86
C LEU A 127 5.69 -16.99 15.27
N GLU A 128 4.52 -16.36 15.36
CA GLU A 128 3.88 -16.10 16.65
C GLU A 128 3.29 -17.40 17.23
N GLY A 129 3.16 -17.48 18.55
CA GLY A 129 2.65 -18.68 19.25
C GLY A 129 1.23 -19.12 18.83
N ARG A 130 0.47 -18.27 18.14
CA ARG A 130 -0.83 -18.61 17.50
C ARG A 130 -0.68 -19.30 16.13
N GLY A 131 0.53 -19.65 15.70
CA GLY A 131 0.81 -20.29 14.42
C GLY A 131 0.82 -19.35 13.21
N SER A 132 0.98 -18.03 13.41
CA SER A 132 0.94 -17.06 12.32
C SER A 132 2.26 -16.30 12.15
N TYR A 133 2.75 -16.17 10.91
CA TYR A 133 3.94 -15.36 10.61
C TYR A 133 3.66 -13.86 10.66
N ARG A 134 4.43 -13.17 11.50
CA ARG A 134 4.40 -11.71 11.67
C ARG A 134 5.68 -11.07 11.16
N CYS A 135 5.54 -10.15 10.20
CA CYS A 135 6.63 -9.31 9.72
C CYS A 135 7.31 -8.56 10.87
N LEU A 136 8.63 -8.69 11.01
CA LEU A 136 9.41 -8.06 12.07
C LEU A 136 9.41 -6.52 11.95
N ARG A 137 9.44 -6.00 10.72
CA ARG A 137 9.33 -4.56 10.47
C ARG A 137 7.95 -4.02 10.87
N CYS A 138 6.87 -4.70 10.49
CA CYS A 138 5.51 -4.34 10.95
C CYS A 138 5.35 -4.40 12.46
N ARG A 139 6.11 -5.24 13.17
CA ARG A 139 6.12 -5.27 14.64
C ARG A 139 6.80 -4.02 15.17
N SER A 140 7.98 -3.67 14.63
CA SER A 140 8.70 -2.44 14.99
C SER A 140 7.86 -1.18 14.72
N ASP A 141 7.23 -1.08 13.55
CA ASP A 141 6.37 0.04 13.17
C ASP A 141 5.16 0.20 14.10
N ALA A 142 4.54 -0.90 14.51
CA ALA A 142 3.42 -0.88 15.43
C ALA A 142 3.86 -0.32 16.80
N VAL A 143 5.04 -0.72 17.28
CA VAL A 143 5.64 -0.17 18.50
C VAL A 143 5.93 1.31 18.32
N ALA A 144 6.61 1.72 17.25
CA ALA A 144 6.93 3.13 16.97
C ALA A 144 5.67 4.00 16.86
N ARG A 145 4.60 3.49 16.23
CA ARG A 145 3.30 4.16 16.15
C ARG A 145 2.65 4.30 17.53
N ARG A 146 2.65 3.22 18.34
CA ARG A 146 2.12 3.27 19.71
C ARG A 146 2.86 4.33 20.54
N ARG A 147 4.19 4.39 20.46
CA ARG A 147 5.00 5.36 21.19
C ARG A 147 4.65 6.80 20.81
N ARG A 148 4.54 7.09 19.50
CA ARG A 148 4.12 8.41 19.00
C ARG A 148 2.73 8.79 19.50
N ASN A 149 1.77 7.87 19.43
CA ASN A 149 0.40 8.13 19.88
C ASN A 149 0.33 8.38 21.39
N VAL A 150 1.02 7.58 22.21
CA VAL A 150 1.06 7.79 23.67
C VAL A 150 1.72 9.12 24.01
N LYS A 151 2.88 9.43 23.39
CA LYS A 151 3.57 10.70 23.61
C LYS A 151 2.68 11.90 23.24
N ALA A 152 1.98 11.83 22.11
CA ALA A 152 1.07 12.90 21.68
C ALA A 152 -0.05 13.13 22.68
N ILE A 153 -0.70 12.06 23.16
CA ILE A 153 -1.76 12.16 24.19
C ILE A 153 -1.23 12.82 25.47
N LEU A 154 -0.07 12.39 25.96
CA LEU A 154 0.48 12.90 27.21
C LEU A 154 0.98 14.35 27.09
N VAL A 155 1.51 14.72 25.92
CA VAL A 155 1.90 16.11 25.63
C VAL A 155 0.67 17.02 25.65
N GLU A 156 -0.42 16.60 25.01
CA GLU A 156 -1.68 17.34 25.02
C GLU A 156 -2.21 17.49 26.46
N GLU A 157 -2.23 16.40 27.24
CA GLU A 157 -2.63 16.41 28.65
C GLU A 157 -1.75 17.30 29.53
N ALA A 158 -0.48 17.51 29.16
CA ALA A 158 0.48 18.36 29.86
C ALA A 158 0.51 19.81 29.36
N GLY A 159 -0.46 20.24 28.53
CA GLY A 159 -0.59 21.61 28.05
C GLY A 159 -0.03 21.88 26.65
N GLY A 160 0.38 20.85 25.91
CA GLY A 160 0.66 20.91 24.47
C GLY A 160 2.00 21.55 24.08
N GLY A 161 2.69 22.23 24.99
CA GLY A 161 3.91 22.97 24.67
C GLY A 161 4.92 23.06 25.81
N CYS A 162 6.11 23.58 25.48
CA CYS A 162 7.16 23.83 26.45
C CYS A 162 6.69 24.86 27.48
N VAL A 163 6.69 24.51 28.77
CA VAL A 163 6.26 25.41 29.85
C VAL A 163 7.15 26.65 29.98
N ARG A 164 8.41 26.57 29.50
CA ARG A 164 9.33 27.70 29.53
C ARG A 164 9.14 28.64 28.34
N CYS A 165 9.29 28.13 27.12
CA CYS A 165 9.40 28.98 25.92
C CYS A 165 8.17 28.91 25.00
N GLY A 166 7.14 28.14 25.35
CA GLY A 166 5.92 28.01 24.56
C GLY A 166 6.04 27.20 23.28
N TYR A 167 7.18 26.56 22.99
CA TYR A 167 7.34 25.74 21.79
C TYR A 167 6.33 24.59 21.75
N ASP A 168 5.56 24.48 20.67
CA ASP A 168 4.47 23.50 20.48
C ASP A 168 4.47 22.87 19.07
N ARG A 169 5.32 23.34 18.14
CA ARG A 169 5.28 22.95 16.72
C ARG A 169 5.56 21.49 16.42
N CYS A 170 6.27 20.78 17.30
CA CYS A 170 6.63 19.38 17.10
C CYS A 170 6.68 18.60 18.41
N VAL A 171 5.72 17.69 18.61
CA VAL A 171 5.68 16.72 19.71
C VAL A 171 6.98 15.92 19.85
N GLY A 172 7.66 15.65 18.73
CA GLY A 172 8.95 14.96 18.72
C GLY A 172 10.05 15.70 19.50
N ALA A 173 10.02 17.02 19.49
CA ALA A 173 11.00 17.90 20.15
C ALA A 173 10.63 18.27 21.59
N LEU A 174 9.50 17.77 22.12
CA LEU A 174 9.09 17.96 23.50
C LEU A 174 9.51 16.77 24.37
N HIS A 175 9.95 17.01 25.60
CA HIS A 175 10.43 16.01 26.55
C HIS A 175 9.86 16.28 27.93
N PHE A 176 9.58 15.19 28.65
CA PHE A 176 9.18 15.26 30.04
C PHE A 176 10.43 15.27 30.92
N HIS A 177 10.66 16.40 31.58
CA HIS A 177 11.75 16.58 32.53
C HIS A 177 11.23 16.30 33.94
N HIS A 178 11.89 15.42 34.68
CA HIS A 178 11.53 15.11 36.06
C HIS A 178 11.96 16.23 37.00
N LEU A 179 11.05 16.74 37.83
CA LEU A 179 11.37 17.77 38.84
C LEU A 179 12.30 17.25 39.94
N ASP A 180 12.07 15.99 40.36
CA ASP A 180 12.97 15.27 41.26
C ASP A 180 13.41 13.95 40.59
N PRO A 181 14.69 13.85 40.17
CA PRO A 181 15.25 12.63 39.59
C PRO A 181 15.14 11.38 40.49
N LYS A 182 14.98 11.54 41.81
CA LYS A 182 14.83 10.43 42.77
C LYS A 182 13.40 9.90 42.84
N SER A 183 12.41 10.67 42.39
CA SER A 183 10.99 10.29 42.40
C SER A 183 10.56 9.45 41.19
N LYS A 184 11.44 9.30 40.18
CA LYS A 184 11.13 8.62 38.92
C LYS A 184 11.02 7.12 39.11
N SER A 185 9.94 6.54 38.60
CA SER A 185 9.79 5.07 38.57
C SER A 185 10.39 4.49 37.29
N PHE A 186 10.42 5.26 36.20
CA PHE A 186 11.09 4.88 34.96
C PHE A 186 11.31 6.10 34.06
N THR A 187 12.24 6.00 33.11
CA THR A 187 12.46 7.10 32.14
C THR A 187 11.36 7.11 31.08
N LEU A 188 10.75 8.29 30.85
CA LEU A 188 9.81 8.57 29.74
C LEU A 188 10.55 8.70 28.40
N SER A 189 11.38 7.72 28.10
CA SER A 189 12.12 7.56 26.84
C SER A 189 11.43 6.53 25.94
N ASN A 190 12.09 6.14 24.86
CA ASN A 190 11.60 5.11 23.93
C ASN A 190 11.10 3.82 24.61
N ARG A 191 11.65 3.42 25.77
CA ARG A 191 11.16 2.24 26.51
C ARG A 191 10.05 2.54 27.52
N GLY A 192 9.93 3.78 28.01
CA GLY A 192 8.85 4.16 28.93
C GLY A 192 7.47 4.12 28.27
N TRP A 193 7.40 4.48 27.00
CA TRP A 193 6.17 4.52 26.20
C TRP A 193 5.52 3.16 25.90
N THR A 194 6.20 2.05 26.16
CA THR A 194 5.63 0.70 25.96
C THR A 194 4.85 0.18 27.17
N ARG A 195 4.80 0.94 28.28
CA ARG A 195 3.94 0.63 29.44
C ARG A 195 2.48 1.02 29.18
N SER A 196 1.60 0.68 30.11
CA SER A 196 0.21 1.14 30.06
C SER A 196 0.16 2.67 30.06
N ILE A 197 -0.86 3.24 29.41
CA ILE A 197 -1.02 4.70 29.40
C ILE A 197 -1.27 5.24 30.82
N ALA A 198 -1.92 4.47 31.68
CA ALA A 198 -2.13 4.83 33.09
C ALA A 198 -0.79 4.99 33.84
N ALA A 199 0.11 3.99 33.74
CA ALA A 199 1.43 4.10 34.35
C ALA A 199 2.27 5.25 33.75
N ALA A 200 2.10 5.53 32.45
CA ALA A 200 2.75 6.68 31.82
C ALA A 200 2.23 8.02 32.36
N ARG A 201 0.91 8.14 32.62
CA ARG A 201 0.31 9.34 33.24
C ARG A 201 0.81 9.57 34.66
N GLU A 202 0.86 8.51 35.48
CA GLU A 202 1.39 8.58 36.85
C GLU A 202 2.83 9.11 36.87
N GLU A 203 3.64 8.71 35.90
CA GLU A 203 5.02 9.18 35.79
C GLU A 203 5.11 10.61 35.23
N VAL A 204 4.29 10.94 34.24
CA VAL A 204 4.20 12.30 33.66
C VAL A 204 3.76 13.33 34.70
N ALA A 205 2.92 12.96 35.66
CA ALA A 205 2.49 13.86 36.74
C ALA A 205 3.65 14.36 37.62
N LYS A 206 4.81 13.71 37.58
CA LYS A 206 6.05 14.13 38.28
C LYS A 206 6.98 14.98 37.41
N CYS A 207 6.56 15.26 36.19
CA CYS A 207 7.37 15.89 35.16
C CYS A 207 6.77 17.23 34.72
N ILE A 208 7.62 18.04 34.12
CA ILE A 208 7.26 19.24 33.37
C ILE A 208 7.61 19.04 31.90
N LEU A 209 6.87 19.72 31.02
CA LEU A 209 7.05 19.58 29.58
C LEU A 209 8.00 20.66 29.05
N LEU A 210 9.13 20.26 28.47
CA LEU A 210 10.14 21.17 27.93
C LEU A 210 10.47 20.82 26.47
N CYS A 211 10.84 21.81 25.66
CA CYS A 211 11.44 21.54 24.36
C CYS A 211 12.89 21.06 24.49
N SER A 212 13.44 20.44 23.45
CA SER A 212 14.81 19.90 23.45
C SER A 212 15.86 20.92 23.94
N ASN A 213 15.73 22.20 23.58
CA ASN A 213 16.69 23.23 23.98
C ASN A 213 16.54 23.58 25.46
N CYS A 214 15.33 23.94 25.91
CA CYS A 214 15.10 24.27 27.32
C CYS A 214 15.41 23.07 28.23
N HIS A 215 15.08 21.85 27.81
CA HIS A 215 15.45 20.64 28.54
C HIS A 215 16.98 20.52 28.68
N ALA A 216 17.74 20.75 27.60
CA ALA A 216 19.20 20.69 27.65
C ALA A 216 19.80 21.80 28.53
N GLU A 217 19.25 23.02 28.47
CA GLU A 217 19.67 24.14 29.31
C GLU A 217 19.41 23.89 30.80
N VAL A 218 18.28 23.25 31.14
CA VAL A 218 17.94 22.87 32.52
C VAL A 218 18.89 21.79 33.04
N GLU A 219 19.12 20.72 32.26
CA GLU A 219 20.08 19.67 32.62
C GLU A 219 21.51 20.21 32.77
N ALA A 220 21.87 21.24 32.00
CA ALA A 220 23.15 21.93 32.09
C ALA A 220 23.22 22.96 33.24
N GLY A 221 22.12 23.20 33.96
CA GLY A 221 22.04 24.19 35.03
C GLY A 221 22.10 25.65 34.56
N LEU A 222 21.88 25.90 33.27
CA LEU A 222 21.89 27.25 32.68
C LEU A 222 20.59 28.02 32.96
N ILE A 223 19.48 27.30 33.10
CA ILE A 223 18.17 27.87 33.45
C ILE A 223 17.48 27.00 34.49
N SER A 224 16.66 27.60 35.33
CA SER A 224 15.74 26.91 36.25
C SER A 224 14.35 26.81 35.64
N VAL A 225 13.53 25.90 36.19
CA VAL A 225 12.13 25.71 35.80
C VAL A 225 11.23 25.83 37.02
#